data_AF-A0A2N9ARL8-F1
#
_entry.id   AF-A0A2N9ARL8-F1
#
_cell.length_a   1.000
_cell.length_b   1.000
_cell.length_c   1.000
_cell.angle_alpha   90.00
_cell.angle_beta   90.00
_cell.angle_gamma   90.00
#
_symmetry.space_group_name_H-M   'P 1'
#
loop_
_entity.id
_entity.type
_entity.pdbx_description
1 polymer ?
#
loop_
_entity_poly.entity_id
_entity_poly.type
_entity_poly.pdbx_seq_one_letter_code
_entity_poly.pdbx_strand_id
1 'polypeptide(L)' 'MACNCIEGANKLLADHNTKMVQHLVIERQDGGISGLRSTIALGVEKIEPRGKRPTMMIATYCPLCGVRYVPEPTGADA' A
#
# COMPACT_ATOMS: atom_id res chain seq x y z
N MET A 1 2.10 -2.12 22.30
CA MET A 1 3.48 -2.00 21.76
C MET A 1 3.34 -1.52 20.32
N ALA A 2 3.92 -0.37 19.96
CA ALA A 2 3.86 0.11 18.59
C ALA A 2 4.59 -0.89 17.67
N CYS A 3 3.95 -1.33 16.59
CA CYS A 3 4.53 -2.30 15.64
C CYS A 3 5.42 -1.55 14.66
N ASN A 4 6.74 -1.72 14.79
CA ASN A 4 7.75 -1.14 13.87
C ASN A 4 7.92 -1.98 12.58
N CYS A 5 6.86 -2.69 12.21
CA CYS A 5 6.88 -3.67 11.14
C CYS A 5 7.13 -2.98 9.77
N ILE A 6 6.55 -1.80 9.56
CA ILE A 6 6.76 -1.04 8.31
C ILE A 6 8.23 -0.63 8.16
N GLU A 7 8.84 -0.13 9.23
CA GLU A 7 10.25 0.31 9.20
C GLU A 7 11.20 -0.86 8.95
N GLY A 8 10.99 -1.98 9.66
CA GLY A 8 11.81 -3.18 9.48
C GLY A 8 11.72 -3.74 8.07
N ALA A 9 10.52 -3.78 7.50
CA ALA A 9 10.34 -4.28 6.15
C ALA A 9 10.83 -3.31 5.06
N ASN A 10 10.66 -2.00 5.24
CA ASN A 10 11.23 -1.01 4.31
C ASN A 10 12.75 -1.06 4.31
N LYS A 11 13.40 -1.33 5.46
CA LYS A 11 14.85 -1.54 5.52
C LYS A 11 15.29 -2.74 4.69
N LEU A 12 14.53 -3.84 4.69
CA LEU A 12 14.82 -5.02 3.88
C LEU A 12 14.53 -4.81 2.39
N LEU A 13 13.53 -3.98 2.05
CA LEU A 13 13.13 -3.71 0.67
C LEU A 13 13.97 -2.61 0.00
N ALA A 14 14.74 -1.85 0.78
CA ALA A 14 15.58 -0.75 0.29
C ALA A 14 16.58 -1.20 -0.77
N ASP A 15 17.18 -2.38 -0.61
CA ASP A 15 18.14 -2.97 -1.57
C ASP A 15 17.53 -3.24 -2.95
N HIS A 16 16.20 -3.31 -3.03
CA HIS A 16 15.43 -3.56 -4.25
C HIS A 16 14.68 -2.32 -4.74
N ASN A 17 15.02 -1.13 -4.24
CA ASN A 17 14.30 0.12 -4.52
C ASN A 17 12.79 -0.03 -4.30
N THR A 18 12.39 -0.85 -3.32
CA THR A 18 10.98 -1.16 -3.06
C THR A 18 10.62 -0.64 -1.68
N LYS A 19 9.39 -0.14 -1.52
CA LYS A 19 8.86 0.28 -0.22
C LYS A 19 7.40 -0.09 -0.08
N MET A 20 6.96 -0.29 1.15
CA MET A 20 5.54 -0.34 1.45
C MET A 20 4.94 1.07 1.38
N VAL A 21 3.87 1.19 0.62
CA VAL A 21 3.09 2.41 0.46
C VAL A 21 1.64 2.15 0.81
N GLN A 22 0.98 3.17 1.36
CA GLN A 22 -0.46 3.15 1.51
C GLN A 22 -1.08 3.57 0.17
N HIS A 23 -1.88 2.68 -0.41
CA HIS A 23 -2.60 2.89 -1.65
C HIS A 23 -4.06 3.19 -1.33
N LEU A 24 -4.47 4.43 -1.63
CA LEU A 24 -5.82 4.93 -1.44
C LEU A 24 -6.58 4.91 -2.77
N VAL A 25 -7.68 4.18 -2.80
CA VAL A 25 -8.61 4.14 -3.94
C VAL A 25 -9.82 4.98 -3.58
N ILE A 26 -10.12 5.97 -4.40
CA ILE A 26 -11.37 6.74 -4.32
C ILE A 26 -12.36 6.04 -5.25
N GLU A 27 -13.38 5.43 -4.66
CA GLU A 27 -14.48 4.83 -5.41
C GLU A 27 -15.47 5.94 -5.78
N ARG A 28 -15.88 5.97 -7.04
CA ARG A 28 -16.84 6.95 -7.56
C ARG A 28 -18.05 6.21 -8.14
N GLN A 29 -19.23 6.68 -7.78
CA GLN A 29 -20.50 6.21 -8.33
C GLN A 29 -21.39 7.43 -8.62
N ASP A 30 -22.05 7.42 -9.78
CA ASP A 30 -23.00 8.45 -10.21
C ASP A 30 -22.48 9.90 -10.13
N GLY A 31 -21.20 10.10 -10.46
CA GLY A 31 -20.56 11.43 -10.45
C GLY A 31 -20.13 11.94 -9.07
N GLY A 32 -20.42 11.20 -8.00
CA GLY A 32 -19.97 11.46 -6.63
C GLY A 32 -18.86 10.52 -6.16
N ILE A 33 -18.25 10.83 -5.01
CA ILE A 33 -17.36 9.91 -4.28
C ILE A 33 -18.27 8.97 -3.47
N SER A 34 -18.22 7.68 -3.77
CA SER A 34 -19.03 6.65 -3.12
C SER A 34 -18.30 5.94 -1.98
N GLY A 35 -16.98 6.06 -1.93
CA GLY A 35 -16.17 5.47 -0.86
C GLY A 35 -14.69 5.78 -0.99
N LEU A 36 -13.97 5.54 0.11
CA LEU A 36 -12.52 5.47 0.13
C LEU A 36 -12.15 4.04 0.52
N ARG A 37 -11.13 3.49 -0.12
CA ARG A 37 -10.57 2.19 0.27
C ARG A 37 -9.07 2.33 0.43
N SER A 38 -8.57 2.00 1.62
CA SER A 38 -7.13 1.97 1.89
C SER A 38 -6.61 0.54 1.80
N THR A 39 -5.48 0.37 1.13
CA THR A 39 -4.76 -0.91 1.01
C THR A 39 -3.26 -0.68 1.18
N ILE A 40 -2.52 -1.68 1.64
CA ILE A 40 -1.06 -1.66 1.61
C ILE A 40 -0.59 -2.20 0.27
N ALA A 41 0.35 -1.51 -0.36
CA ALA A 41 0.98 -1.93 -1.60
C ALA A 41 2.50 -1.91 -1.49
N LEU A 42 3.17 -2.75 -2.26
CA LEU A 42 4.60 -2.69 -2.52
C LEU A 42 4.81 -1.85 -3.78
N GLY A 43 5.46 -0.70 -3.61
CA GLY A 43 5.81 0.22 -4.68
C GLY A 43 7.30 0.19 -4.96
N VAL A 44 7.67 -0.02 -6.22
CA VAL A 44 9.05 0.17 -6.67
C VAL A 44 9.29 1.64 -6.95
N GLU A 45 10.27 2.24 -6.29
CA GLU A 45 10.74 3.59 -6.59
C GLU A 45 11.65 3.57 -7.81
N LYS A 46 11.48 4.58 -8.67
CA LYS A 46 12.22 4.70 -9.90
C LYS A 46 13.45 5.58 -9.69
N ILE A 47 14.58 4.95 -9.40
CA ILE A 47 15.89 5.60 -9.38
C ILE A 47 16.45 5.47 -10.80
N GLU A 48 16.50 6.58 -11.55
CA GLU A 48 16.95 6.69 -12.96
C GLU A 48 15.95 6.24 -14.06
N PRO A 49 15.23 7.17 -14.70
CA PRO A 49 14.22 6.84 -15.68
C PRO A 49 14.77 6.50 -17.08
N ARG A 50 14.82 5.21 -17.43
CA ARG A 50 14.81 4.75 -18.83
C ARG A 50 13.61 3.84 -19.13
N GLY A 51 12.65 4.36 -19.88
CA GLY A 51 11.61 3.61 -20.63
C GLY A 51 10.53 2.83 -19.84
N LYS A 52 10.85 2.21 -18.69
CA LYS A 52 9.92 1.31 -17.98
C LYS A 52 9.17 2.02 -16.86
N ARG A 53 7.92 1.64 -16.61
CA ARG A 53 7.12 2.17 -15.49
C ARG A 53 7.40 1.33 -14.24
N PRO A 54 7.49 1.95 -13.05
CA PRO A 54 7.61 1.21 -11.80
C PRO A 54 6.37 0.34 -11.56
N THR A 55 6.58 -0.87 -11.05
CA THR A 55 5.49 -1.80 -10.73
C THR A 55 4.96 -1.51 -9.34
N MET A 56 3.64 -1.65 -9.17
CA MET A 56 2.96 -1.61 -7.88
C MET A 56 2.18 -2.90 -7.69
N MET A 57 2.28 -3.51 -6.50
CA MET A 57 1.56 -4.73 -6.15
C MET A 57 0.78 -4.52 -4.86
N ILE A 58 -0.53 -4.81 -4.87
CA ILE A 58 -1.36 -4.73 -3.67
C ILE A 58 -1.07 -5.95 -2.79
N ALA A 59 -0.64 -5.72 -1.55
CA ALA A 59 -0.39 -6.77 -0.58
C ALA A 59 -1.68 -7.16 0.13
N THR A 60 -2.03 -8.44 0.10
CA THR A 60 -3.18 -9.00 0.85
C THR A 60 -2.80 -9.48 2.24
N TYR A 61 -1.50 -9.79 2.46
CA TYR A 61 -0.94 -10.24 3.73
C TYR A 61 0.28 -9.38 4.10
N CYS A 62 0.51 -9.22 5.41
CA CYS A 62 1.70 -8.60 5.94
C CYS A 62 2.93 -9.47 5.63
N PRO A 63 3.97 -8.94 4.96
CA PRO A 63 5.14 -9.72 4.58
C PRO A 63 6.07 -10.08 5.75
N LEU A 64 5.81 -9.54 6.96
CA LEU A 64 6.60 -9.85 8.16
C LEU A 64 5.97 -10.92 9.04
N CYS A 65 4.67 -10.81 9.31
CA CYS A 65 3.97 -11.71 10.22
C CYS A 65 2.98 -12.66 9.52
N GLY A 66 2.77 -12.51 8.21
CA GLY A 66 1.85 -13.34 7.43
C GLY A 66 0.37 -13.11 7.74
N VAL A 67 0.03 -12.15 8.60
CA VAL A 67 -1.36 -11.82 8.94
C VAL A 67 -2.02 -11.10 7.78
N ARG A 68 -3.26 -11.48 7.46
CA ARG A 68 -4.04 -10.84 6.39
C ARG A 68 -4.33 -9.38 6.75
N TYR A 69 -4.12 -8.47 5.79
CA TYR A 69 -4.61 -7.11 5.96
C TYR A 69 -6.14 -7.14 5.94
N VAL A 70 -6.75 -6.75 7.06
CA VAL A 70 -8.19 -6.51 7.12
C VAL A 70 -8.40 -5.11 6.54
N PRO A 71 -9.15 -4.96 5.43
CA PRO A 71 -9.51 -3.64 4.96
C PRO A 71 -10.33 -2.95 6.05
N GLU A 72 -9.81 -1.86 6.60
CA GLU A 72 -10.62 -1.03 7.51
C GLU A 72 -11.74 -0.38 6.67
N PRO A 73 -13.01 -0.50 7.07
CA PRO A 73 -14.06 0.30 6.49
C PRO A 73 -13.79 1.75 6.91
N THR A 74 -13.31 2.58 5.99
CA THR A 74 -13.25 4.03 6.24
C THR A 74 -14.68 4.54 6.18
N GLY A 75 -15.26 4.74 7.36
CA GLY A 75 -16.68 5.00 7.57
C GLY A 75 -17.22 6.13 6.70
N ALA A 76 -18.34 5.82 6.06
CA ALA A 76 -19.40 6.78 5.70
C ALA A 76 -20.57 6.69 6.70
N ASP A 77 -20.32 6.18 7.92
CA ASP A 77 -21.29 6.09 9.00
C ASP A 77 -20.71 6.72 10.27
N ALA A 78 -20.83 8.04 10.38
CA ALA A 78 -20.70 8.81 11.62
C ALA A 78 -21.68 10.00 11.56
#